data_AF-A0A4Y9RJG7-F1
#
_entry.id   AF-A0A4Y9RJG7-F1
#
_cell.length_a   1.000
_cell.length_b   1.000
_cell.length_c   1.000
_cell.angle_alpha   90.00
_cell.angle_beta   90.00
_cell.angle_gamma   90.00
#
_symmetry.space_group_name_H-M   'P 1'
#
loop_
_entity.id
_entity.type
_entity.pdbx_description
1 polymer ?
#
loop_
_entity_poly.entity_id
_entity_poly.type
_entity_poly.pdbx_seq_one_letter_code
_entity_poly.pdbx_strand_id
1 'polypeptide(L)'
;MESYMSTLPRSLKENASASSRLPARQDGLAADADASRLVIRDKRTDQVPHPATVESGNFAAVETETVTLQAGRNGQGTVIFNPIPAEKSSPTVAHVDWLGFTLLLSEARVRTWLFKELSAVFGLPVSEVKKAGWNGYTQRAELREFGIVAWGGKAQRGTVHVEINGTGCGRIADWAQIRAWGETHHAWITRIDLAHDDHEGAQCNAEQVLAWHERRGFNCGGRNAKVKLAGDWHDLTDGRTIYIGTRGNKMLRCYEKGKQLGDTTSSWFRVELELRNKNRHLPWDMLIRPGQYLAGAYPCLAFLALEQAKLKTTQKATAMSLECMTANASRLAGKAINVLMKVHQGDSKKVVGLLRREGVPKRLVPYQGHLTRHGHERGAHEDS
;
A
#
# COMPACT_ATOMS: atom_id res chain seq x y z
N MET A 1 81.08 15.37 -10.16
CA MET A 1 80.20 16.46 -9.69
C MET A 1 78.90 15.81 -9.27
N GLU A 2 78.78 15.31 -8.04
CA GLU A 2 78.40 16.10 -6.84
C GLU A 2 77.04 16.79 -7.02
N SER A 3 76.09 16.85 -6.10
CA SER A 3 75.94 16.37 -4.72
C SER A 3 74.62 17.02 -4.22
N TYR A 4 73.78 16.27 -3.48
CA TYR A 4 72.92 16.71 -2.37
C TYR A 4 71.66 17.59 -2.64
N MET A 5 70.46 17.11 -2.25
CA MET A 5 69.71 17.43 -0.99
C MET A 5 69.29 18.91 -0.89
N SER A 6 68.14 19.35 -0.37
CA SER A 6 67.04 18.83 0.46
C SER A 6 66.04 19.99 0.57
N THR A 7 64.73 19.74 0.77
CA THR A 7 63.86 20.34 1.82
C THR A 7 62.36 20.25 1.48
N LEU A 8 61.61 19.59 2.35
CA LEU A 8 60.15 19.67 2.60
C LEU A 8 59.91 20.62 3.82
N PRO A 9 58.70 20.88 4.36
CA PRO A 9 57.35 21.09 3.79
C PRO A 9 56.57 22.28 4.48
N ARG A 10 55.32 22.57 4.03
CA ARG A 10 54.24 23.33 4.74
C ARG A 10 52.90 22.72 4.29
N SER A 11 51.82 22.58 5.05
CA SER A 11 51.50 22.64 6.48
C SER A 11 50.07 22.06 6.59
N LEU A 12 49.85 21.02 7.41
CA LEU A 12 48.52 20.58 7.83
C LEU A 12 48.33 21.05 9.28
N LYS A 13 47.24 21.75 9.55
CA LYS A 13 46.80 22.15 10.89
C LYS A 13 45.74 21.16 11.37
N GLU A 14 46.07 20.36 12.38
CA GLU A 14 45.08 19.79 13.31
C GLU A 14 45.67 19.86 14.73
N ASN A 15 44.91 20.50 15.61
CA ASN A 15 45.04 20.58 17.07
C ASN A 15 43.56 20.60 17.56
N ALA A 16 43.12 20.00 18.65
CA ALA A 16 43.79 19.36 19.78
C ALA A 16 42.75 18.62 20.66
N SER A 17 43.28 17.96 21.70
CA SER A 17 42.68 17.60 23.01
C SER A 17 42.07 16.20 23.15
N ALA A 18 42.18 15.50 24.28
CA ALA A 18 43.12 15.50 25.40
C ALA A 18 42.87 14.19 26.18
N SER A 19 43.94 13.70 26.82
CA SER A 19 44.06 12.52 27.67
C SER A 19 43.15 12.50 28.90
N SER A 20 42.62 11.33 29.28
CA SER A 20 42.66 10.85 30.67
C SER A 20 42.44 9.33 30.78
N ARG A 21 43.00 8.77 31.86
CA ARG A 21 43.40 7.37 32.07
C ARG A 21 42.27 6.48 32.63
N LEU A 22 42.33 5.19 32.30
CA LEU A 22 41.65 4.10 33.01
C LEU A 22 42.30 3.81 34.38
N PRO A 23 41.54 3.19 35.30
CA PRO A 23 41.99 1.87 35.77
C PRO A 23 40.88 0.83 35.89
N ALA A 24 41.33 -0.37 36.28
CA ALA A 24 40.78 -1.70 36.08
C ALA A 24 39.57 -2.13 36.94
N ARG A 25 39.01 -3.27 36.52
CA ARG A 25 37.94 -4.08 37.13
C ARG A 25 38.25 -4.58 38.53
N GLN A 26 37.19 -4.80 39.31
CA GLN A 26 37.06 -5.94 40.23
C GLN A 26 35.64 -6.52 40.14
N ASP A 27 35.59 -7.86 40.13
CA ASP A 27 34.42 -8.72 40.09
C ASP A 27 33.72 -8.82 41.45
N GLY A 28 32.42 -9.16 41.46
CA GLY A 28 31.84 -9.85 42.61
C GLY A 28 30.34 -9.66 42.87
N LEU A 29 29.62 -10.78 42.70
CA LEU A 29 28.53 -11.29 43.55
C LEU A 29 27.05 -11.00 43.20
N ALA A 30 26.41 -12.14 42.89
CA ALA A 30 25.00 -12.55 42.83
C ALA A 30 24.00 -11.94 43.84
N ALA A 31 22.75 -11.78 43.38
CA ALA A 31 21.48 -12.22 44.01
C ALA A 31 20.33 -11.69 43.12
N ASP A 32 19.55 -12.54 42.45
CA ASP A 32 18.36 -13.28 42.90
C ASP A 32 17.05 -12.47 42.85
N ALA A 33 15.97 -13.21 42.65
CA ALA A 33 14.72 -12.84 42.01
C ALA A 33 13.74 -11.97 42.82
N ASP A 34 12.67 -11.62 42.10
CA ASP A 34 11.32 -11.31 42.58
C ASP A 34 10.94 -9.83 42.78
N ALA A 35 10.24 -9.29 41.78
CA ALA A 35 9.38 -8.12 41.92
C ALA A 35 8.01 -8.46 41.33
N SER A 36 7.25 -9.24 42.11
CA SER A 36 5.85 -9.01 42.45
C SER A 36 4.98 -8.21 41.45
N ARG A 37 4.06 -8.96 40.82
CA ARG A 37 2.87 -8.42 40.13
C ARG A 37 1.98 -7.67 41.12
N LEU A 38 1.89 -6.36 41.00
CA LEU A 38 0.81 -5.57 41.61
C LEU A 38 -0.24 -5.24 40.54
N VAL A 39 -1.37 -5.94 40.62
CA VAL A 39 -2.58 -5.68 39.82
C VAL A 39 -3.48 -4.77 40.66
N ILE A 40 -3.57 -3.49 40.32
CA ILE A 40 -4.57 -2.59 40.90
C ILE A 40 -5.84 -2.71 40.05
N ARG A 41 -6.86 -3.37 40.61
CA ARG A 41 -8.24 -3.33 40.12
C ARG A 41 -8.88 -2.06 40.64
N ASP A 42 -9.18 -1.12 39.75
CA ASP A 42 -9.93 0.07 40.16
C ASP A 42 -11.43 -0.24 40.27
N LYS A 43 -12.01 0.19 41.39
CA LYS A 43 -13.40 -0.07 41.76
C LYS A 43 -14.29 0.97 41.08
N ARG A 44 -15.39 0.53 40.47
CA ARG A 44 -16.48 1.40 40.02
C ARG A 44 -16.98 2.24 41.19
N THR A 45 -16.92 3.56 41.06
CA THR A 45 -17.67 4.52 41.86
C THR A 45 -18.85 5.02 41.05
N ASP A 46 -20.05 4.94 41.64
CA ASP A 46 -21.30 5.45 41.08
C ASP A 46 -21.21 6.98 40.89
N GLN A 47 -21.22 7.45 39.65
CA GLN A 47 -21.41 8.86 39.33
C GLN A 47 -22.90 9.15 39.15
N VAL A 48 -23.38 10.18 39.86
CA VAL A 48 -24.72 10.73 39.80
C VAL A 48 -25.00 11.27 38.39
N PRO A 49 -26.20 11.07 37.80
CA PRO A 49 -26.48 11.55 36.45
C PRO A 49 -26.58 13.08 36.42
N HIS A 50 -25.87 13.71 35.47
CA HIS A 50 -26.08 15.11 35.13
C HIS A 50 -27.48 15.32 34.54
N PRO A 51 -28.18 16.44 34.84
CA PRO A 51 -29.47 16.74 34.26
C PRO A 51 -29.32 17.01 32.76
N ALA A 52 -30.03 16.23 31.95
CA ALA A 52 -30.14 16.43 30.52
C ALA A 52 -31.15 17.54 30.22
N THR A 53 -30.65 18.75 29.95
CA THR A 53 -31.40 19.75 29.20
C THR A 53 -30.86 19.73 27.77
N VAL A 54 -31.47 18.86 26.95
CA VAL A 54 -31.29 18.90 25.49
C VAL A 54 -32.36 19.85 24.97
N GLU A 55 -31.97 21.04 24.55
CA GLU A 55 -32.84 21.88 23.73
C GLU A 55 -33.17 21.10 22.45
N SER A 56 -34.45 20.84 22.24
CA SER A 56 -34.98 20.16 21.05
C SER A 56 -34.87 21.08 19.84
N GLY A 57 -33.69 21.16 19.25
CA GLY A 57 -33.51 21.62 17.88
C GLY A 57 -34.14 20.59 16.94
N ASN A 58 -35.21 20.98 16.25
CA ASN A 58 -35.82 20.17 15.20
C ASN A 58 -34.85 20.11 14.01
N PHE A 59 -33.97 19.09 13.97
CA PHE A 59 -33.22 18.77 12.77
C PHE A 59 -34.11 17.87 11.91
N ALA A 60 -34.42 18.30 10.69
CA ALA A 60 -35.10 17.46 9.72
C ALA A 60 -34.27 16.18 9.52
N ALA A 61 -34.87 15.02 9.84
CA ALA A 61 -34.23 13.73 9.63
C ALA A 61 -34.11 13.48 8.13
N VAL A 62 -32.95 13.82 7.57
CA VAL A 62 -32.58 13.37 6.22
C VAL A 62 -32.13 11.92 6.36
N GLU A 63 -32.86 11.00 5.73
CA GLU A 63 -32.41 9.61 5.59
C GLU A 63 -31.06 9.64 4.87
N THR A 64 -29.97 9.38 5.60
CA THR A 64 -28.59 9.58 5.14
C THR A 64 -27.81 8.27 4.99
N GLU A 65 -28.39 7.13 5.41
CA GLU A 65 -27.70 5.84 5.46
C GLU A 65 -28.57 4.68 4.95
N THR A 66 -27.96 3.76 4.20
CA THR A 66 -28.50 2.42 3.91
C THR A 66 -27.69 1.37 4.64
N VAL A 67 -28.36 0.43 5.31
CA VAL A 67 -27.71 -0.65 6.05
C VAL A 67 -27.63 -1.89 5.17
N THR A 68 -26.40 -2.38 4.91
CA THR A 68 -26.18 -3.69 4.29
C THR A 68 -25.76 -4.71 5.35
N LEU A 69 -26.55 -5.76 5.50
CA LEU A 69 -26.20 -6.92 6.32
C LEU A 69 -25.37 -7.89 5.47
N GLN A 70 -24.07 -7.98 5.74
CA GLN A 70 -23.22 -8.97 5.10
C GLN A 70 -23.15 -10.24 5.96
N ALA A 71 -23.71 -11.33 5.46
CA ALA A 71 -23.59 -12.64 6.12
C ALA A 71 -22.13 -13.11 6.12
N GLY A 72 -21.54 -13.28 7.29
CA GLY A 72 -20.23 -13.89 7.45
C GLY A 72 -20.30 -15.42 7.33
N ARG A 73 -19.20 -16.03 6.85
CA ARG A 73 -19.09 -17.49 6.64
C ARG A 73 -19.25 -18.36 7.91
N ASN A 74 -19.29 -17.74 9.10
CA ASN A 74 -19.38 -18.42 10.39
C ASN A 74 -20.63 -18.00 11.20
N GLY A 75 -21.68 -17.50 10.55
CA GLY A 75 -22.91 -17.05 11.23
C GLY A 75 -22.82 -15.68 11.93
N GLN A 76 -21.65 -15.03 11.91
CA GLN A 76 -21.51 -13.64 12.34
C GLN A 76 -21.81 -12.71 11.17
N GLY A 77 -22.98 -12.05 11.20
CA GLY A 77 -23.32 -10.96 10.29
C GLY A 77 -22.49 -9.73 10.60
N THR A 78 -22.05 -8.99 9.58
CA THR A 78 -21.47 -7.66 9.74
C THR A 78 -22.49 -6.64 9.26
N VAL A 79 -22.85 -5.70 10.12
CA VAL A 79 -23.65 -4.53 9.75
C VAL A 79 -22.72 -3.52 9.10
N ILE A 80 -23.00 -3.17 7.85
CA ILE A 80 -22.28 -2.14 7.11
C ILE A 80 -23.23 -0.98 6.90
N PHE A 81 -22.87 0.18 7.44
CA PHE A 81 -23.58 1.43 7.17
C PHE A 81 -22.98 2.05 5.90
N ASN A 82 -23.79 2.21 4.86
CA ASN A 82 -23.39 2.92 3.64
C ASN A 82 -24.09 4.28 3.62
N PRO A 83 -23.41 5.38 3.31
CA PRO A 83 -24.10 6.63 3.02
C PRO A 83 -24.98 6.47 1.77
N ILE A 84 -26.13 7.16 1.70
CA ILE A 84 -26.99 7.13 0.51
C ILE A 84 -26.27 7.79 -0.68
N PRO A 85 -26.19 7.15 -1.86
CA PRO A 85 -25.63 7.76 -3.06
C PRO A 85 -26.35 9.06 -3.43
N ALA A 86 -25.59 10.13 -3.71
CA ALA A 86 -26.20 11.36 -4.21
C ALA A 86 -26.88 11.09 -5.57
N GLU A 87 -28.13 11.53 -5.74
CA GLU A 87 -28.94 11.31 -6.96
C GLU A 87 -28.32 11.91 -8.23
N LYS A 88 -27.34 12.82 -8.10
CA LYS A 88 -26.65 13.48 -9.20
C LYS A 88 -25.15 13.20 -9.13
N SER A 89 -24.70 12.07 -9.67
CA SER A 89 -23.27 11.87 -9.92
C SER A 89 -22.84 12.76 -11.10
N SER A 90 -22.19 13.89 -10.80
CA SER A 90 -21.54 14.70 -11.83
C SER A 90 -20.39 13.92 -12.48
N PRO A 91 -20.13 14.06 -13.79
CA PRO A 91 -18.92 13.54 -14.44
C PRO A 91 -17.61 14.00 -13.78
N THR A 92 -17.66 15.06 -12.98
CA THR A 92 -16.51 15.70 -12.31
C THR A 92 -16.24 15.19 -10.89
N VAL A 93 -16.95 14.17 -10.41
CA VAL A 93 -16.79 13.66 -9.03
C VAL A 93 -15.35 13.27 -8.72
N ALA A 94 -14.60 12.70 -9.68
CA ALA A 94 -13.21 12.35 -9.45
C ALA A 94 -12.38 12.54 -10.72
N HIS A 95 -11.08 12.67 -10.54
CA HIS A 95 -10.10 12.81 -11.62
C HIS A 95 -8.90 11.88 -11.38
N VAL A 96 -8.08 11.72 -12.42
CA VAL A 96 -6.80 11.00 -12.34
C VAL A 96 -5.73 11.98 -11.85
N ASP A 97 -5.06 11.62 -10.75
CA ASP A 97 -4.02 12.44 -10.08
C ASP A 97 -2.62 11.79 -10.14
N TRP A 98 -2.53 10.58 -10.71
CA TRP A 98 -1.28 9.93 -11.08
C TRP A 98 -1.54 8.83 -12.09
N LEU A 99 -0.68 8.66 -13.09
CA LEU A 99 -0.72 7.54 -14.02
C LEU A 99 0.68 6.96 -14.23
N GLY A 100 0.86 5.71 -13.84
CA GLY A 100 2.05 4.91 -14.15
C GLY A 100 1.67 3.73 -15.04
N PHE A 101 2.33 3.56 -16.18
CA PHE A 101 2.09 2.44 -17.08
C PHE A 101 3.39 1.86 -17.64
N THR A 102 3.31 0.63 -18.12
CA THR A 102 4.43 -0.10 -18.71
C THR A 102 3.99 -0.77 -19.99
N LEU A 103 4.90 -0.85 -20.96
CA LEU A 103 4.73 -1.59 -22.20
C LEU A 103 6.02 -2.32 -22.58
N LEU A 104 5.88 -3.35 -23.42
CA LEU A 104 7.03 -4.00 -24.05
C LEU A 104 7.44 -3.19 -25.28
N LEU A 105 8.69 -2.71 -25.29
CA LEU A 105 9.18 -1.89 -26.38
C LEU A 105 10.71 -1.98 -26.47
N SER A 106 11.23 -2.21 -27.67
CA SER A 106 12.68 -2.24 -27.88
C SER A 106 13.30 -0.86 -27.61
N GLU A 107 14.52 -0.84 -27.07
CA GLU A 107 15.20 0.42 -26.70
C GLU A 107 15.34 1.37 -27.90
N ALA A 108 15.54 0.84 -29.12
CA ALA A 108 15.62 1.63 -30.35
C ALA A 108 14.33 2.41 -30.66
N ARG A 109 13.17 1.90 -30.23
CA ARG A 109 11.85 2.53 -30.44
C ARG A 109 11.48 3.54 -29.35
N VAL A 110 12.20 3.59 -28.23
CA VAL A 110 11.89 4.53 -27.14
C VAL A 110 12.01 5.97 -27.64
N ARG A 111 13.15 6.32 -28.23
CA ARG A 111 13.39 7.70 -28.72
C ARG A 111 12.69 7.97 -30.04
N THR A 112 12.68 7.00 -30.95
CA THR A 112 12.21 7.20 -32.32
C THR A 112 10.69 7.20 -32.45
N TRP A 113 10.00 6.53 -31.50
CA TRP A 113 8.55 6.37 -31.51
C TRP A 113 7.90 6.84 -30.19
N LEU A 114 8.22 6.23 -29.04
CA LEU A 114 7.49 6.53 -27.79
C LEU A 114 7.59 8.00 -27.37
N PHE A 115 8.76 8.65 -27.53
CA PHE A 115 8.90 10.07 -27.21
C PHE A 115 8.01 10.96 -28.09
N LYS A 116 7.79 10.57 -29.35
CA LYS A 116 6.88 11.28 -30.26
C LYS A 116 5.43 11.06 -29.84
N GLU A 117 5.07 9.83 -29.46
CA GLU A 117 3.72 9.52 -28.96
C GLU A 117 3.41 10.29 -27.68
N LEU A 118 4.33 10.37 -26.73
CA LEU A 118 4.15 11.16 -25.50
C LEU A 118 3.94 12.64 -25.81
N SER A 119 4.60 13.18 -26.83
CA SER A 119 4.35 14.55 -27.27
C SER A 119 3.00 14.70 -28.00
N ALA A 120 2.69 13.82 -28.94
CA ALA A 120 1.57 13.98 -29.87
C ALA A 120 0.23 13.53 -29.30
N VAL A 121 0.23 12.43 -28.54
CA VAL A 121 -0.97 11.81 -27.96
C VAL A 121 -1.20 12.28 -26.53
N PHE A 122 -0.15 12.36 -25.71
CA PHE A 122 -0.28 12.77 -24.31
C PHE A 122 -0.12 14.27 -24.09
N GLY A 123 0.41 15.02 -25.07
CA GLY A 123 0.75 16.43 -24.89
C GLY A 123 1.91 16.67 -23.91
N LEU A 124 2.71 15.64 -23.63
CA LEU A 124 3.79 15.65 -22.65
C LEU A 124 5.14 15.39 -23.34
N PRO A 125 5.80 16.43 -23.89
CA PRO A 125 7.07 16.26 -24.58
C PRO A 125 8.20 15.92 -23.61
N VAL A 126 9.08 15.01 -24.04
CA VAL A 126 10.33 14.71 -23.33
C VAL A 126 11.28 15.90 -23.40
N SER A 127 11.85 16.31 -22.26
CA SER A 127 12.72 17.48 -22.17
C SER A 127 14.20 17.15 -22.05
N GLU A 128 14.55 16.14 -21.26
CA GLU A 128 15.95 15.85 -20.95
C GLU A 128 16.15 14.36 -20.71
N VAL A 129 17.23 13.79 -21.26
CA VAL A 129 17.67 12.44 -20.91
C VAL A 129 18.74 12.50 -19.83
N LYS A 130 18.48 11.84 -18.70
CA LYS A 130 19.39 11.81 -17.57
C LYS A 130 20.34 10.61 -17.67
N LYS A 131 21.57 10.78 -17.15
CA LYS A 131 22.59 9.71 -17.09
C LYS A 131 22.33 8.67 -15.99
N ALA A 132 21.47 8.99 -15.02
CA ALA A 132 21.11 8.09 -13.93
C ALA A 132 19.81 7.34 -14.25
N GLY A 133 19.78 6.02 -14.04
CA GLY A 133 18.59 5.19 -14.18
C GLY A 133 17.52 5.42 -13.10
N TRP A 134 16.46 4.61 -13.10
CA TRP A 134 15.35 4.70 -12.16
C TRP A 134 14.73 3.32 -11.88
N ASN A 135 14.54 2.93 -10.62
CA ASN A 135 13.91 1.66 -10.22
C ASN A 135 14.37 0.41 -11.00
N GLY A 136 15.68 0.29 -11.23
CA GLY A 136 16.29 -0.84 -11.93
C GLY A 136 16.30 -0.73 -13.46
N TYR A 137 15.70 0.33 -14.03
CA TYR A 137 15.99 0.77 -15.39
C TYR A 137 17.34 1.48 -15.44
N THR A 138 18.10 1.30 -16.53
CA THR A 138 19.44 1.91 -16.69
C THR A 138 19.39 3.29 -17.30
N GLN A 139 18.31 3.66 -17.99
CA GLN A 139 18.12 4.95 -18.63
C GLN A 139 16.80 5.59 -18.17
N ARG A 140 16.78 6.93 -18.10
CA ARG A 140 15.55 7.70 -17.88
C ARG A 140 15.57 9.04 -18.59
N ALA A 141 14.40 9.55 -18.90
CA ALA A 141 14.17 10.88 -19.41
C ALA A 141 13.04 11.57 -18.64
N GLU A 142 13.12 12.89 -18.52
CA GLU A 142 12.11 13.72 -17.85
C GLU A 142 11.06 14.17 -18.86
N LEU A 143 9.79 14.19 -18.44
CA LEU A 143 8.67 14.83 -19.12
C LEU A 143 8.49 16.24 -18.54
N ARG A 144 9.58 17.02 -18.50
CA ARG A 144 9.70 18.25 -17.71
C ARG A 144 9.34 17.99 -16.25
N GLU A 145 8.47 18.80 -15.65
CA GLU A 145 7.94 18.63 -14.30
C GLU A 145 6.75 17.65 -14.22
N PHE A 146 6.31 17.05 -15.32
CA PHE A 146 5.08 16.25 -15.39
C PHE A 146 5.28 14.76 -15.13
N GLY A 147 6.53 14.28 -15.13
CA GLY A 147 6.78 12.85 -15.02
C GLY A 147 8.10 12.40 -15.63
N ILE A 148 8.20 11.09 -15.83
CA ILE A 148 9.41 10.43 -16.35
C ILE A 148 9.08 9.29 -17.31
N VAL A 149 10.06 8.95 -18.15
CA VAL A 149 10.12 7.72 -18.93
C VAL A 149 11.40 6.99 -18.56
N ALA A 150 11.33 5.69 -18.26
CA ALA A 150 12.49 4.88 -17.88
C ALA A 150 12.53 3.59 -18.73
N TRP A 151 13.73 3.21 -19.20
CA TRP A 151 13.93 2.04 -20.06
C TRP A 151 15.31 1.41 -19.87
N GLY A 152 15.47 0.22 -20.45
CA GLY A 152 16.68 -0.58 -20.39
C GLY A 152 16.88 -1.28 -19.05
N GLY A 153 18.00 -1.99 -18.91
CA GLY A 153 18.31 -2.82 -17.76
C GLY A 153 17.80 -4.25 -17.93
N LYS A 154 18.71 -5.23 -17.85
CA LYS A 154 18.43 -6.64 -18.12
C LYS A 154 17.28 -7.20 -17.26
N ALA A 155 17.20 -6.79 -15.99
CA ALA A 155 16.15 -7.23 -15.07
C ALA A 155 14.73 -6.76 -15.45
N GLN A 156 14.63 -5.71 -16.27
CA GLN A 156 13.37 -5.14 -16.75
C GLN A 156 12.84 -5.86 -18.00
N ARG A 157 13.60 -6.79 -18.59
CA ARG A 157 13.12 -7.71 -19.63
C ARG A 157 12.45 -7.01 -20.83
N GLY A 158 13.06 -5.92 -21.30
CA GLY A 158 12.60 -5.19 -22.49
C GLY A 158 11.34 -4.35 -22.27
N THR A 159 11.01 -4.03 -21.02
CA THR A 159 9.94 -3.08 -20.73
C THR A 159 10.43 -1.63 -20.78
N VAL A 160 9.46 -0.74 -20.96
CA VAL A 160 9.58 0.70 -20.79
C VAL A 160 8.48 1.13 -19.84
N HIS A 161 8.81 2.04 -18.93
CA HIS A 161 7.87 2.54 -17.93
C HIS A 161 7.74 4.05 -18.03
N VAL A 162 6.51 4.53 -17.86
CA VAL A 162 6.18 5.96 -17.85
C VAL A 162 5.44 6.24 -16.54
N GLU A 163 5.88 7.26 -15.79
CA GLU A 163 5.09 7.85 -14.70
C GLU A 163 4.72 9.29 -15.05
N ILE A 164 3.45 9.62 -14.87
CA ILE A 164 2.88 10.96 -15.03
C ILE A 164 2.30 11.34 -13.67
N ASN A 165 2.75 12.46 -13.10
CA ASN A 165 2.29 12.95 -11.80
C ASN A 165 0.99 13.77 -11.92
N GLY A 166 0.44 14.25 -10.80
CA GLY A 166 -0.82 15.01 -10.79
C GLY A 166 -0.80 16.24 -11.67
N THR A 167 0.30 17.01 -11.68
CA THR A 167 0.47 18.16 -12.57
C THR A 167 0.45 17.75 -14.05
N GLY A 168 1.07 16.63 -14.40
CA GLY A 168 1.02 16.07 -15.75
C GLY A 168 -0.36 15.57 -16.14
N CYS A 169 -1.06 14.90 -15.21
CA CYS A 169 -2.42 14.42 -15.43
C CYS A 169 -3.39 15.58 -15.69
N GLY A 170 -3.22 16.71 -14.98
CA GLY A 170 -4.01 17.93 -15.20
C GLY A 170 -3.80 18.59 -16.58
N ARG A 171 -2.79 18.19 -17.35
CA ARG A 171 -2.56 18.66 -18.73
C ARG A 171 -3.17 17.77 -19.81
N ILE A 172 -3.56 16.54 -19.46
CA ILE A 172 -4.14 15.61 -20.42
C ILE A 172 -5.56 16.05 -20.74
N ALA A 173 -5.80 16.43 -22.00
CA ALA A 173 -7.09 16.91 -22.46
C ALA A 173 -8.08 15.78 -22.79
N ASP A 174 -7.58 14.65 -23.28
CA ASP A 174 -8.42 13.54 -23.77
C ASP A 174 -8.00 12.19 -23.17
N TRP A 175 -8.60 11.85 -22.03
CA TRP A 175 -8.39 10.55 -21.38
C TRP A 175 -8.90 9.36 -22.19
N ALA A 176 -9.89 9.55 -23.08
CA ALA A 176 -10.41 8.48 -23.92
C ALA A 176 -9.38 8.10 -25.00
N GLN A 177 -8.69 9.10 -25.57
CA GLN A 177 -7.56 8.86 -26.47
C GLN A 177 -6.42 8.11 -25.76
N ILE A 178 -6.07 8.49 -24.52
CA ILE A 178 -5.02 7.80 -23.76
C ILE A 178 -5.42 6.35 -23.44
N ARG A 179 -6.68 6.12 -23.08
CA ARG A 179 -7.23 4.77 -22.89
C ARG A 179 -7.07 3.94 -24.16
N ALA A 180 -7.54 4.44 -25.30
CA ALA A 180 -7.48 3.74 -26.58
C ALA A 180 -6.02 3.45 -27.00
N TRP A 181 -5.12 4.41 -26.80
CA TRP A 181 -3.69 4.23 -27.05
C TRP A 181 -3.10 3.12 -26.17
N GLY A 182 -3.41 3.11 -24.87
CA GLY A 182 -2.90 2.12 -23.93
C GLY A 182 -3.39 0.70 -24.25
N GLU A 183 -4.66 0.56 -24.61
CA GLU A 183 -5.27 -0.71 -25.03
C GLU A 183 -4.65 -1.21 -26.35
N THR A 184 -4.51 -0.33 -27.35
CA THR A 184 -3.95 -0.65 -28.68
C THR A 184 -2.50 -1.14 -28.59
N HIS A 185 -1.69 -0.52 -27.73
CA HIS A 185 -0.27 -0.86 -27.58
C HIS A 185 -0.01 -1.94 -26.53
N HIS A 186 -1.06 -2.58 -26.01
CA HIS A 186 -0.98 -3.60 -24.96
C HIS A 186 -0.15 -3.14 -23.75
N ALA A 187 -0.19 -1.84 -23.46
CA ALA A 187 0.38 -1.30 -22.25
C ALA A 187 -0.50 -1.68 -21.06
N TRP A 188 0.06 -1.72 -19.86
CA TRP A 188 -0.69 -1.98 -18.64
C TRP A 188 -0.41 -0.91 -17.59
N ILE A 189 -1.47 -0.50 -16.91
CA ILE A 189 -1.38 0.41 -15.78
C ILE A 189 -0.71 -0.34 -14.62
N THR A 190 0.35 0.26 -14.09
CA THR A 190 1.10 -0.23 -12.93
C THR A 190 0.78 0.56 -11.67
N ARG A 191 0.40 1.84 -11.83
CA ARG A 191 -0.10 2.72 -10.79
C ARG A 191 -1.17 3.65 -11.37
N ILE A 192 -2.23 3.90 -10.62
CA ILE A 192 -3.15 4.99 -10.87
C ILE A 192 -3.59 5.57 -9.53
N ASP A 193 -3.60 6.90 -9.44
CA ASP A 193 -4.15 7.60 -8.29
C ASP A 193 -5.44 8.30 -8.73
N LEU A 194 -6.55 8.04 -8.03
CA LEU A 194 -7.87 8.64 -8.30
C LEU A 194 -8.21 9.59 -7.17
N ALA A 195 -8.59 10.83 -7.47
CA ALA A 195 -8.83 11.85 -6.47
C ALA A 195 -10.23 12.47 -6.58
N HIS A 196 -10.87 12.67 -5.45
CA HIS A 196 -12.04 13.55 -5.28
C HIS A 196 -11.62 14.76 -4.45
N ASP A 197 -12.00 15.94 -4.91
CA ASP A 197 -11.80 17.21 -4.22
C ASP A 197 -13.13 17.73 -3.68
N ASP A 198 -13.18 17.92 -2.38
CA ASP A 198 -14.25 18.63 -1.70
C ASP A 198 -13.70 20.00 -1.28
N HIS A 199 -13.97 21.03 -2.09
CA HIS A 199 -13.46 22.37 -1.86
C HIS A 199 -14.09 23.05 -0.63
N GLU A 200 -15.31 22.65 -0.25
CA GLU A 200 -16.06 23.20 0.87
C GLU A 200 -15.86 22.39 2.16
N GLY A 201 -15.34 21.15 2.06
CA GLY A 201 -15.15 20.24 3.19
C GLY A 201 -16.47 19.73 3.78
N ALA A 202 -17.58 19.87 3.06
CA ALA A 202 -18.93 19.59 3.52
C ALA A 202 -19.24 18.08 3.59
N GLN A 203 -18.65 17.29 2.69
CA GLN A 203 -18.84 15.84 2.59
C GLN A 203 -17.60 15.06 3.05
N CYS A 204 -16.41 15.65 2.87
CA CYS A 204 -15.14 15.06 3.23
C CYS A 204 -14.32 16.03 4.09
N ASN A 205 -14.02 15.63 5.33
CA ASN A 205 -13.08 16.30 6.21
C ASN A 205 -12.42 15.26 7.15
N ALA A 206 -11.45 15.69 7.96
CA ALA A 206 -10.68 14.78 8.80
C ALA A 206 -11.56 14.05 9.82
N GLU A 207 -12.49 14.76 10.45
CA GLU A 207 -13.45 14.24 11.42
C GLU A 207 -14.34 13.17 10.78
N GLN A 208 -14.87 13.45 9.59
CA GLN A 208 -15.72 12.53 8.85
C GLN A 208 -14.98 11.25 8.45
N VAL A 209 -13.70 11.35 8.07
CA VAL A 209 -12.86 10.19 7.74
C VAL A 209 -12.57 9.33 8.96
N LEU A 210 -12.34 9.95 10.13
CA LEU A 210 -12.19 9.21 11.39
C LEU A 210 -13.48 8.51 11.79
N ALA A 211 -14.63 9.17 11.66
CA ALA A 211 -15.93 8.57 11.89
C ALA A 211 -16.20 7.37 10.96
N TRP A 212 -15.86 7.48 9.67
CA TRP A 212 -15.92 6.35 8.74
C TRP A 212 -15.04 5.18 9.20
N HIS A 213 -13.85 5.46 9.72
CA HIS A 213 -12.97 4.41 10.24
C HIS A 213 -13.56 3.70 11.45
N GLU A 214 -14.09 4.44 12.43
CA GLU A 214 -14.74 3.88 13.63
C GLU A 214 -15.92 2.97 13.27
N ARG A 215 -16.69 3.36 12.25
CA ARG A 215 -17.82 2.60 11.71
C ARG A 215 -17.42 1.49 10.74
N ARG A 216 -16.12 1.18 10.62
CA ARG A 216 -15.56 0.17 9.69
C ARG A 216 -15.88 0.43 8.21
N GLY A 217 -16.13 1.67 7.83
CA GLY A 217 -16.46 2.09 6.46
C GLY A 217 -15.36 1.80 5.43
N PHE A 218 -14.12 1.56 5.87
CA PHE A 218 -13.01 1.12 5.02
C PHE A 218 -12.85 -0.41 4.92
N ASN A 219 -13.72 -1.21 5.55
CA ASN A 219 -13.65 -2.66 5.49
C ASN A 219 -14.32 -3.19 4.21
N CYS A 220 -13.58 -3.93 3.39
CA CYS A 220 -14.08 -4.53 2.14
C CYS A 220 -14.37 -6.04 2.28
N GLY A 221 -14.94 -6.48 3.41
CA GLY A 221 -15.26 -7.89 3.68
C GLY A 221 -14.09 -8.73 4.22
N GLY A 222 -13.10 -8.09 4.85
CA GLY A 222 -11.89 -8.73 5.35
C GLY A 222 -11.36 -8.09 6.63
N ARG A 223 -10.03 -8.04 6.77
CA ARG A 223 -9.38 -7.29 7.86
C ARG A 223 -9.59 -5.80 7.64
N ASN A 224 -9.85 -5.04 8.72
CA ASN A 224 -9.84 -3.58 8.67
C ASN A 224 -8.52 -3.07 8.08
N ALA A 225 -8.61 -1.99 7.30
CA ALA A 225 -7.45 -1.32 6.76
C ALA A 225 -6.62 -0.69 7.89
N LYS A 226 -5.30 -0.68 7.74
CA LYS A 226 -4.40 0.01 8.67
C LYS A 226 -4.59 1.51 8.53
N VAL A 227 -4.71 2.22 9.65
CA VAL A 227 -4.77 3.68 9.67
C VAL A 227 -3.47 4.26 10.21
N LYS A 228 -3.00 5.35 9.60
CA LYS A 228 -1.90 6.18 10.10
C LYS A 228 -2.28 7.64 9.98
N LEU A 229 -2.10 8.39 11.06
CA LEU A 229 -2.29 9.84 11.11
C LEU A 229 -0.94 10.54 10.91
N ALA A 230 -0.94 11.68 10.23
CA ALA A 230 0.22 12.55 10.02
C ALA A 230 -0.24 14.01 9.90
N GLY A 231 0.69 14.97 10.04
CA GLY A 231 0.38 16.40 10.06
C GLY A 231 0.09 16.91 11.47
N ASP A 232 -0.56 18.06 11.55
CA ASP A 232 -0.82 18.77 12.80
C ASP A 232 -2.17 18.38 13.40
N TRP A 233 -2.13 17.57 14.46
CA TRP A 233 -3.31 17.08 15.20
C TRP A 233 -3.52 17.83 16.52
N HIS A 234 -2.70 18.83 16.82
CA HIS A 234 -2.74 19.55 18.09
C HIS A 234 -3.15 21.01 17.87
N ASP A 235 -2.36 21.76 17.10
CA ASP A 235 -2.55 23.20 16.91
C ASP A 235 -3.51 23.49 15.74
N LEU A 236 -3.71 22.51 14.84
CA LEU A 236 -4.60 22.57 13.67
C LEU A 236 -4.26 23.70 12.67
N THR A 237 -3.05 24.24 12.77
CA THR A 237 -2.53 25.33 11.93
C THR A 237 -2.03 24.82 10.58
N ASP A 238 -1.41 23.63 10.59
CA ASP A 238 -0.95 22.94 9.38
C ASP A 238 -1.94 21.87 8.91
N GLY A 239 -1.70 21.35 7.71
CA GLY A 239 -2.52 20.30 7.09
C GLY A 239 -2.47 18.95 7.79
N ARG A 240 -3.63 18.37 8.05
CA ARG A 240 -3.79 16.97 8.51
C ARG A 240 -3.84 15.99 7.35
N THR A 241 -3.33 14.78 7.57
CA THR A 241 -3.42 13.68 6.61
C THR A 241 -3.71 12.35 7.31
N ILE A 242 -4.70 11.63 6.79
CA ILE A 242 -5.09 10.29 7.21
C ILE A 242 -4.77 9.31 6.08
N TYR A 243 -3.92 8.32 6.38
CA TYR A 243 -3.59 7.23 5.48
C TYR A 243 -4.39 5.98 5.84
N ILE A 244 -5.10 5.41 4.86
CA ILE A 244 -5.83 4.14 5.00
C ILE A 244 -5.22 3.08 4.07
N GLY A 245 -4.77 1.97 4.63
CA GLY A 245 -4.17 0.86 3.89
C GLY A 245 -2.65 0.85 3.95
N THR A 246 -1.99 0.37 2.89
CA THR A 246 -0.52 0.21 2.89
C THR A 246 0.06 0.56 1.54
N ARG A 247 1.16 1.33 1.56
CA ARG A 247 1.88 1.77 0.37
C ARG A 247 2.40 0.56 -0.40
N GLY A 248 2.39 0.64 -1.73
CA GLY A 248 2.83 -0.48 -2.58
C GLY A 248 1.71 -1.48 -2.94
N ASN A 249 0.46 -1.24 -2.54
CA ASN A 249 -0.71 -2.00 -2.99
C ASN A 249 -1.92 -1.09 -3.20
N LYS A 250 -2.73 -0.87 -2.16
CA LYS A 250 -3.89 0.03 -2.16
C LYS A 250 -3.78 0.94 -0.95
N MET A 251 -3.77 2.25 -1.17
CA MET A 251 -3.63 3.27 -0.13
C MET A 251 -4.55 4.45 -0.43
N LEU A 252 -5.41 4.80 0.52
CA LEU A 252 -6.15 6.06 0.50
C LEU A 252 -5.37 7.10 1.30
N ARG A 253 -5.32 8.32 0.79
CA ARG A 253 -4.82 9.52 1.45
C ARG A 253 -5.97 10.51 1.52
N CYS A 254 -6.36 10.88 2.73
CA CYS A 254 -7.39 11.88 2.98
C CYS A 254 -6.70 13.06 3.67
N TYR A 255 -6.67 14.24 3.04
CA TYR A 255 -5.87 15.36 3.55
C TYR A 255 -6.43 16.73 3.21
N GLU A 256 -6.06 17.71 4.03
CA GLU A 256 -6.40 19.12 3.85
C GLU A 256 -5.52 19.71 2.73
N LYS A 257 -6.05 19.67 1.50
CA LYS A 257 -5.35 20.04 0.26
C LYS A 257 -5.04 21.53 0.20
N GLY A 258 -5.98 22.38 0.61
CA GLY A 258 -5.77 23.83 0.60
C GLY A 258 -4.62 24.26 1.50
N LYS A 259 -4.54 23.69 2.71
CA LYS A 259 -3.40 23.89 3.63
C LYS A 259 -2.09 23.38 3.03
N GLN A 260 -2.11 22.24 2.33
CA GLN A 260 -0.95 21.71 1.61
C GLN A 260 -0.46 22.63 0.47
N LEU A 261 -1.34 23.46 -0.09
CA LEU A 261 -1.02 24.48 -1.09
C LEU A 261 -0.66 25.85 -0.48
N GLY A 262 -0.68 25.96 0.85
CA GLY A 262 -0.28 27.17 1.59
C GLY A 262 -1.44 28.04 2.09
N ASP A 263 -2.70 27.65 1.86
CA ASP A 263 -3.87 28.35 2.41
C ASP A 263 -4.36 27.64 3.67
N THR A 264 -3.97 28.17 4.84
CA THR A 264 -4.32 27.62 6.16
C THR A 264 -5.80 27.73 6.50
N THR A 265 -6.55 28.60 5.81
CA THR A 265 -7.98 28.84 6.04
C THR A 265 -8.88 28.01 5.12
N SER A 266 -8.28 27.37 4.11
CA SER A 266 -9.02 26.60 3.13
C SER A 266 -9.67 25.36 3.74
N SER A 267 -10.94 25.16 3.42
CA SER A 267 -11.66 23.91 3.73
C SER A 267 -11.45 22.83 2.67
N TRP A 268 -10.63 23.09 1.66
CA TRP A 268 -10.39 22.14 0.57
C TRP A 268 -9.74 20.86 1.10
N PHE A 269 -10.50 19.77 1.05
CA PHE A 269 -10.10 18.44 1.42
C PHE A 269 -10.06 17.51 0.21
N ARG A 270 -9.01 16.67 0.12
CA ARG A 270 -8.85 15.70 -0.98
C ARG A 270 -8.87 14.27 -0.46
N VAL A 271 -9.62 13.43 -1.14
CA VAL A 271 -9.62 11.97 -0.98
C VAL A 271 -8.95 11.34 -2.19
N GLU A 272 -7.71 10.87 -2.03
CA GLU A 272 -6.85 10.35 -3.10
C GLU A 272 -6.53 8.86 -2.89
N LEU A 273 -6.90 8.03 -3.84
CA LEU A 273 -6.71 6.59 -3.83
C LEU A 273 -5.55 6.18 -4.74
N GLU A 274 -4.40 5.81 -4.17
CA GLU A 274 -3.32 5.12 -4.89
C GLU A 274 -3.66 3.63 -5.05
N LEU A 275 -3.68 3.18 -6.29
CA LEU A 275 -3.82 1.78 -6.68
C LEU A 275 -2.60 1.34 -7.49
N ARG A 276 -2.00 0.22 -7.09
CA ARG A 276 -0.96 -0.46 -7.86
C ARG A 276 -1.46 -1.81 -8.37
N ASN A 277 -0.92 -2.29 -9.48
CA ASN A 277 -1.29 -3.57 -10.09
C ASN A 277 -0.80 -4.82 -9.33
N LYS A 278 -0.49 -4.68 -8.04
CA LYS A 278 -0.05 -5.80 -7.20
C LYS A 278 -1.24 -6.69 -6.86
N ASN A 279 -1.23 -7.90 -7.39
CA ASN A 279 -2.31 -8.88 -7.24
C ASN A 279 -3.66 -8.41 -7.82
N ARG A 280 -3.64 -7.49 -8.81
CA ARG A 280 -4.83 -7.02 -9.52
C ARG A 280 -4.47 -6.50 -10.90
N HIS A 281 -5.40 -6.59 -11.82
CA HIS A 281 -5.35 -5.86 -13.09
C HIS A 281 -5.99 -4.48 -12.89
N LEU A 282 -5.37 -3.44 -13.42
CA LEU A 282 -5.89 -2.08 -13.44
C LEU A 282 -6.34 -1.76 -14.88
N PRO A 283 -7.65 -1.75 -15.16
CA PRO A 283 -8.13 -1.52 -16.52
C PRO A 283 -7.95 -0.06 -16.95
N TRP A 284 -7.64 0.16 -18.23
CA TRP A 284 -7.51 1.50 -18.82
C TRP A 284 -8.78 2.34 -18.73
N ASP A 285 -9.93 1.68 -18.65
CA ASP A 285 -11.22 2.30 -18.41
C ASP A 285 -11.31 3.13 -17.11
N MET A 286 -10.41 2.92 -16.15
CA MET A 286 -10.30 3.79 -14.97
C MET A 286 -9.99 5.26 -15.31
N LEU A 287 -9.40 5.54 -16.48
CA LEU A 287 -9.09 6.89 -16.91
C LEU A 287 -10.33 7.70 -17.29
N ILE A 288 -11.38 7.03 -17.77
CA ILE A 288 -12.62 7.67 -18.23
C ILE A 288 -13.78 7.53 -17.23
N ARG A 289 -13.64 6.64 -16.24
CA ARG A 289 -14.63 6.44 -15.17
C ARG A 289 -14.04 6.53 -13.75
N PRO A 290 -13.16 7.51 -13.44
CA PRO A 290 -12.45 7.56 -12.17
C PRO A 290 -13.38 7.56 -10.95
N GLY A 291 -14.51 8.28 -11.01
CA GLY A 291 -15.48 8.35 -9.91
C GLY A 291 -16.08 6.99 -9.53
N GLN A 292 -16.43 6.16 -10.52
CA GLN A 292 -17.00 4.83 -10.29
C GLN A 292 -16.01 3.91 -9.56
N TYR A 293 -14.72 3.97 -9.92
CA TYR A 293 -13.68 3.16 -9.28
C TYR A 293 -13.29 3.68 -7.89
N LEU A 294 -13.29 5.01 -7.69
CA LEU A 294 -13.07 5.61 -6.38
C LEU A 294 -14.21 5.26 -5.41
N ALA A 295 -15.47 5.39 -5.86
CA ALA A 295 -16.65 5.00 -5.10
C ALA A 295 -16.68 3.50 -4.78
N GLY A 296 -16.22 2.67 -5.72
CA GLY A 296 -16.09 1.22 -5.54
C GLY A 296 -14.92 0.78 -4.67
N ALA A 297 -14.04 1.70 -4.26
CA ALA A 297 -12.86 1.34 -3.49
C ALA A 297 -13.20 0.99 -2.04
N TYR A 298 -14.07 1.75 -1.37
CA TYR A 298 -14.44 1.52 0.03
C TYR A 298 -15.93 1.80 0.22
N PRO A 299 -16.65 1.04 1.07
CA PRO A 299 -18.06 1.30 1.34
C PRO A 299 -18.39 2.75 1.70
N CYS A 300 -17.57 3.40 2.53
CA CYS A 300 -17.80 4.80 2.92
C CYS A 300 -17.62 5.81 1.77
N LEU A 301 -17.07 5.41 0.62
CA LEU A 301 -16.92 6.26 -0.57
C LEU A 301 -18.03 6.04 -1.59
N ALA A 302 -18.96 5.12 -1.33
CA ALA A 302 -20.02 4.77 -2.29
C ALA A 302 -20.88 5.99 -2.71
N PHE A 303 -20.98 7.01 -1.85
CA PHE A 303 -21.74 8.22 -2.13
C PHE A 303 -21.25 9.02 -3.33
N LEU A 304 -19.98 8.84 -3.71
CA LEU A 304 -19.35 9.58 -4.81
C LEU A 304 -19.99 9.25 -6.17
N ALA A 305 -20.46 8.02 -6.38
CA ALA A 305 -21.05 7.62 -7.65
C ALA A 305 -22.20 6.65 -7.46
N LEU A 306 -23.27 6.83 -8.24
CA LEU A 306 -24.43 5.94 -8.26
C LEU A 306 -24.04 4.50 -8.62
N GLU A 307 -23.21 4.36 -9.64
CA GLU A 307 -22.64 3.08 -10.07
C GLU A 307 -21.20 2.94 -9.55
N GLN A 308 -20.91 1.81 -8.90
CA GLN A 308 -19.56 1.54 -8.38
C GLN A 308 -18.86 0.43 -9.16
N ALA A 309 -17.61 0.69 -9.56
CA ALA A 309 -16.74 -0.29 -10.19
C ALA A 309 -15.77 -0.89 -9.16
N LYS A 310 -15.94 -2.18 -8.83
CA LYS A 310 -15.09 -2.87 -7.84
C LYS A 310 -13.94 -3.64 -8.51
N LEU A 311 -12.71 -3.33 -8.13
CA LEU A 311 -11.53 -4.07 -8.60
C LEU A 311 -11.41 -5.42 -7.89
N LYS A 312 -11.41 -6.51 -8.67
CA LYS A 312 -11.16 -7.85 -8.16
C LYS A 312 -9.67 -7.99 -7.79
N THR A 313 -9.42 -8.51 -6.59
CA THR A 313 -8.06 -8.89 -6.18
C THR A 313 -7.84 -10.35 -6.56
N THR A 314 -6.86 -10.62 -7.41
CA THR A 314 -6.46 -11.99 -7.75
C THR A 314 -5.70 -12.58 -6.57
N GLN A 315 -6.25 -13.61 -5.95
CA GLN A 315 -5.48 -14.44 -5.03
C GLN A 315 -4.55 -15.31 -5.89
N LYS A 316 -3.24 -15.23 -5.70
CA LYS A 316 -2.32 -16.16 -6.36
C LYS A 316 -2.72 -17.59 -5.97
N ALA A 317 -3.24 -18.35 -6.93
CA ALA A 317 -3.64 -19.73 -6.73
C ALA A 317 -2.40 -20.59 -6.46
N THR A 318 -2.34 -21.15 -5.25
CA THR A 318 -1.96 -22.52 -4.86
C THR A 318 -0.62 -23.12 -5.32
N ALA A 319 -0.17 -22.95 -6.57
CA ALA A 319 1.02 -23.63 -7.09
C ALA A 319 2.32 -23.17 -6.41
N MET A 320 2.47 -21.86 -6.16
CA MET A 320 3.58 -21.30 -5.35
C MET A 320 3.54 -21.74 -3.87
N SER A 321 2.50 -22.46 -3.42
CA SER A 321 2.29 -22.70 -1.99
C SER A 321 3.11 -23.86 -1.45
N LEU A 322 3.43 -24.90 -2.23
CA LEU A 322 4.15 -26.07 -1.72
C LEU A 322 5.62 -25.75 -1.50
N GLU A 323 6.34 -25.24 -2.51
CA GLU A 323 7.73 -24.83 -2.37
C GLU A 323 7.92 -23.77 -1.27
N CYS A 324 7.05 -22.76 -1.25
CA CYS A 324 7.09 -21.74 -0.20
C CYS A 324 6.73 -22.32 1.18
N MET A 325 5.84 -23.32 1.25
CA MET A 325 5.52 -24.03 2.49
C MET A 325 6.71 -24.85 2.97
N THR A 326 7.35 -25.63 2.10
CA THR A 326 8.54 -26.42 2.39
C THR A 326 9.69 -25.52 2.83
N ALA A 327 9.94 -24.42 2.13
CA ALA A 327 10.97 -23.44 2.50
C ALA A 327 10.70 -22.80 3.87
N ASN A 328 9.44 -22.43 4.16
CA ASN A 328 9.07 -21.88 5.46
C ASN A 328 9.15 -22.92 6.58
N ALA A 329 8.70 -24.15 6.34
CA ALA A 329 8.80 -25.25 7.29
C ALA A 329 10.26 -25.57 7.61
N SER A 330 11.12 -25.65 6.58
CA SER A 330 12.56 -25.84 6.74
C SER A 330 13.19 -24.70 7.56
N ARG A 331 12.87 -23.43 7.24
CA ARG A 331 13.42 -22.27 7.96
C ARG A 331 12.98 -22.20 9.42
N LEU A 332 11.71 -22.48 9.71
CA LEU A 332 11.14 -22.36 11.06
C LEU A 332 11.47 -23.56 11.94
N ALA A 333 11.43 -24.77 11.38
CA ALA A 333 11.51 -26.01 12.16
C ALA A 333 12.75 -26.86 11.88
N GLY A 334 13.52 -26.59 10.82
CA GLY A 334 14.64 -27.45 10.39
C GLY A 334 15.69 -27.69 11.48
N LYS A 335 16.06 -26.65 12.23
CA LYS A 335 16.99 -26.79 13.36
C LYS A 335 16.41 -27.68 14.48
N ALA A 336 15.12 -27.53 14.79
CA ALA A 336 14.45 -28.36 15.79
C ALA A 336 14.31 -29.81 15.31
N ILE A 337 14.03 -30.02 14.02
CA ILE A 337 13.99 -31.35 13.39
C ILE A 337 15.34 -32.03 13.54
N ASN A 338 16.47 -31.35 13.31
CA ASN A 338 17.80 -31.94 13.48
C ASN A 338 18.04 -32.44 14.92
N VAL A 339 17.60 -31.67 15.93
CA VAL A 339 17.70 -32.08 17.33
C VAL A 339 16.82 -33.30 17.60
N LEU A 340 15.57 -33.30 17.14
CA LEU A 340 14.64 -34.42 17.31
C LEU A 340 15.13 -35.68 16.61
N MET A 341 15.71 -35.55 15.41
CA MET A 341 16.33 -36.65 14.68
C MET A 341 17.52 -37.24 15.45
N LYS A 342 18.35 -36.41 16.09
CA LYS A 342 19.47 -36.90 16.92
C LYS A 342 18.98 -37.62 18.18
N VAL A 343 17.99 -37.05 18.88
CA VAL A 343 17.40 -37.66 20.09
C VAL A 343 16.73 -38.99 19.79
N HIS A 344 16.06 -39.09 18.64
CA HIS A 344 15.38 -40.31 18.19
C HIS A 344 16.23 -41.17 17.26
N GLN A 345 17.57 -41.03 17.30
CA GLN A 345 18.53 -41.91 16.61
C GLN A 345 18.24 -42.08 15.11
N GLY A 346 17.77 -41.02 14.45
CA GLY A 346 17.46 -41.02 13.03
C GLY A 346 16.06 -41.53 12.67
N ASP A 347 15.20 -41.88 13.63
CA ASP A 347 13.83 -42.35 13.35
C ASP A 347 12.93 -41.19 12.87
N SER A 348 12.90 -41.02 11.55
CA SER A 348 12.11 -39.98 10.88
C SER A 348 10.60 -40.17 11.06
N LYS A 349 10.10 -41.41 11.15
CA LYS A 349 8.66 -41.68 11.32
C LYS A 349 8.17 -41.17 12.67
N LYS A 350 8.94 -41.44 13.73
CA LYS A 350 8.64 -40.95 15.08
C LYS A 350 8.69 -39.42 15.15
N VAL A 351 9.71 -38.79 14.56
CA VAL A 351 9.84 -37.33 14.53
C VAL A 351 8.70 -36.66 13.74
N VAL A 352 8.33 -37.19 12.58
CA VAL A 352 7.19 -36.69 11.80
C VAL A 352 5.89 -36.87 12.58
N GLY A 353 5.70 -38.00 13.26
CA GLY A 353 4.54 -38.24 14.12
C GLY A 353 4.40 -37.21 15.25
N LEU A 354 5.50 -36.81 15.88
CA LEU A 354 5.52 -35.78 16.93
C LEU A 354 5.21 -34.36 16.41
N LEU A 355 5.62 -34.04 15.18
CA LEU A 355 5.47 -32.70 14.61
C LEU A 355 4.17 -32.51 13.83
N ARG A 356 3.56 -33.58 13.34
CA ARG A 356 2.33 -33.53 12.54
C ARG A 356 1.18 -32.96 13.37
N ARG A 357 0.43 -32.04 12.78
CA ARG A 357 -0.81 -31.48 13.33
C ARG A 357 -1.96 -31.76 12.38
N GLU A 358 -3.16 -31.89 12.93
CA GLU A 358 -4.37 -32.12 12.14
C GLU A 358 -4.73 -30.90 11.29
N GLY A 359 -5.27 -31.16 10.09
CA GLY A 359 -5.78 -30.14 9.18
C GLY A 359 -4.83 -29.74 8.05
N VAL A 360 -5.35 -28.91 7.15
CA VAL A 360 -4.62 -28.32 6.03
C VAL A 360 -4.55 -26.81 6.25
N PRO A 361 -3.44 -26.13 5.92
CA PRO A 361 -3.37 -24.67 6.05
C PRO A 361 -4.58 -24.00 5.40
N LYS A 362 -5.27 -23.11 6.13
CA LYS A 362 -6.57 -22.50 5.75
C LYS A 362 -6.61 -21.97 4.31
N ARG A 363 -5.48 -21.48 3.79
CA ARG A 363 -5.32 -20.96 2.41
C ARG A 363 -5.46 -22.03 1.31
N LEU A 364 -5.33 -23.32 1.65
CA LEU A 364 -5.40 -24.45 0.72
C LEU A 364 -6.67 -25.28 0.87
N VAL A 365 -7.52 -24.95 1.85
CA VAL A 365 -8.83 -25.60 2.03
C VAL A 365 -9.67 -25.60 0.73
N PRO A 366 -9.71 -24.51 -0.08
CA PRO A 366 -10.43 -24.53 -1.36
C PRO A 366 -9.86 -25.50 -2.41
N TYR A 367 -8.64 -26.01 -2.21
CA TYR A 367 -7.91 -26.84 -3.16
C TYR A 367 -7.68 -28.28 -2.65
N GLN A 368 -8.31 -28.65 -1.54
CA GLN A 368 -8.10 -29.92 -0.86
C GLN A 368 -8.41 -31.15 -1.75
N GLY A 369 -9.39 -31.04 -2.66
CA GLY A 369 -9.72 -32.10 -3.61
C GLY A 369 -8.72 -32.32 -4.75
N HIS A 370 -7.82 -31.35 -5.01
CA HIS A 370 -6.76 -31.49 -6.02
C HIS A 370 -5.46 -32.05 -5.43
N LEU A 371 -5.22 -31.86 -4.13
CA LEU A 371 -4.05 -32.38 -3.43
C LEU A 371 -4.07 -33.90 -3.27
N THR A 372 -5.26 -34.52 -3.25
CA THR A 372 -5.44 -35.98 -3.17
C THR A 372 -5.21 -36.70 -4.50
N ARG A 373 -5.39 -36.06 -5.66
CA ARG A 373 -5.24 -36.72 -6.98
C ARG A 373 -3.78 -36.92 -7.40
N HIS A 374 -2.88 -35.95 -7.15
CA HIS A 374 -1.47 -36.06 -7.52
C HIS A 374 -0.62 -37.01 -6.64
N GLY A 375 -1.18 -37.56 -5.55
CA GLY A 375 -0.52 -38.56 -4.72
C GLY A 375 -0.72 -39.99 -5.22
N HIS A 376 -1.74 -40.27 -6.04
CA HIS A 376 -2.04 -41.62 -6.51
C HIS A 376 -1.29 -41.99 -7.80
N GLU A 377 -0.97 -41.01 -8.65
CA GLU A 377 -0.30 -41.26 -9.94
C GLU A 377 1.22 -41.47 -9.83
N ARG A 378 1.85 -41.11 -8.69
CA ARG A 378 3.29 -41.30 -8.46
C ARG A 378 3.66 -42.57 -7.68
N GLY A 379 2.68 -43.32 -7.18
CA GLY A 379 2.91 -44.55 -6.41
C GLY A 379 2.75 -45.85 -7.22
N ALA A 380 2.38 -45.77 -8.50
CA ALA A 380 2.07 -46.95 -9.33
C ALA A 380 3.21 -47.39 -10.27
N HIS A 381 4.42 -46.82 -10.14
CA HIS A 381 5.54 -47.11 -11.03
C HIS A 381 6.85 -47.54 -10.34
N GLU A 382 6.85 -47.83 -9.04
CA GLU A 382 8.06 -48.31 -8.35
C GLU A 382 7.97 -49.72 -7.74
N ASP A 383 6.90 -50.49 -8.01
CA ASP A 383 6.87 -51.93 -7.70
C ASP A 383 6.38 -52.71 -8.94
N SER A 384 7.29 -53.03 -9.85
CA SER A 384 7.19 -54.10 -10.85
C SER A 384 8.59 -54.53 -11.29
#